data_AF-W8BLI4-F1
#
_entry.id   AF-W8BLI4-F1
#
_cell.length_a   1.000
_cell.length_b   1.000
_cell.length_c   1.000
_cell.angle_alpha   90.00
_cell.angle_beta   90.00
_cell.angle_gamma   90.00
#
_symmetry.space_group_name_H-M   'P 1'
#
loop_
_entity.id
_entity.type
_entity.pdbx_description
1 polymer ?
#
loop_
_entity_poly.entity_id
_entity_poly.type
_entity_poly.pdbx_seq_one_letter_code
_entity_poly.pdbx_strand_id
1 'polypeptide(L)'
;MDVAWSPIHPALFAAVDGSGRLDLWNLNQDTEVPTASVLVEGAPALNRVSWTPSGLHVTIGDDTGKLYVYDVTDHLAQPTRDEWSRFNATLNELKMNQSDDV
;
A
#
# COMPACT_ATOMS: atom_id res chain seq x y z
N MET A 1 -8.77 -9.21 5.99
CA MET A 1 -8.40 -8.38 4.83
C MET A 1 -8.69 -6.94 5.17
N ASP A 2 -7.74 -6.05 4.91
CA ASP A 2 -7.85 -4.62 5.22
C ASP A 2 -6.90 -3.83 4.31
N VAL A 3 -7.12 -2.52 4.16
CA VAL A 3 -6.29 -1.63 3.35
C VAL A 3 -6.18 -0.25 4.02
N ALA A 4 -4.99 0.35 3.97
CA ALA A 4 -4.78 1.69 4.50
C ALA A 4 -3.82 2.49 3.60
N TRP A 5 -4.20 3.74 3.32
CA TRP A 5 -3.37 4.68 2.58
C TRP A 5 -2.27 5.28 3.45
N SER A 6 -1.11 5.54 2.86
CA SER A 6 -0.07 6.31 3.52
C SER A 6 -0.60 7.71 3.86
N PRO A 7 -0.33 8.22 5.08
CA PRO A 7 -0.79 9.55 5.48
C PRO A 7 0.04 10.68 4.85
N ILE A 8 1.19 10.36 4.27
CA ILE A 8 2.10 11.35 3.68
C ILE A 8 2.31 11.16 2.18
N HIS A 9 2.16 9.95 1.65
CA HIS A 9 2.44 9.64 0.25
C HIS A 9 1.16 9.27 -0.47
N PRO A 10 0.78 10.01 -1.51
CA PRO A 10 -0.62 10.11 -1.81
C PRO A 10 -1.04 9.05 -2.87
N ALA A 11 -0.07 8.42 -3.54
CA ALA A 11 -0.22 7.23 -4.38
C ALA A 11 0.18 5.90 -3.69
N LEU A 12 0.51 5.94 -2.39
CA LEU A 12 1.03 4.78 -1.65
C LEU A 12 -0.01 4.23 -0.68
N PHE A 13 -0.23 2.92 -0.70
CA PHE A 13 -1.07 2.24 0.28
C PHE A 13 -0.54 0.83 0.62
N ALA A 14 -1.01 0.31 1.74
CA ALA A 14 -0.72 -1.04 2.20
C ALA A 14 -2.03 -1.86 2.20
N ALA A 15 -1.96 -3.11 1.75
CA ALA A 15 -3.07 -4.05 1.78
C ALA A 15 -2.63 -5.35 2.48
N VAL A 16 -3.53 -5.96 3.23
CA VAL A 16 -3.30 -7.25 3.89
C VAL A 16 -4.41 -8.24 3.61
N ASP A 17 -4.08 -9.52 3.54
CA ASP A 17 -5.05 -10.58 3.30
C ASP A 17 -5.00 -11.74 4.32
N GLY A 18 -5.95 -12.67 4.18
CA GLY A 18 -6.07 -13.82 5.07
C GLY A 18 -5.00 -14.91 4.86
N SER A 19 -4.10 -14.75 3.89
CA SER A 19 -2.99 -15.68 3.62
C SER A 19 -1.69 -15.31 4.34
N GLY A 20 -1.71 -14.25 5.17
CA GLY A 20 -0.50 -13.75 5.82
C GLY A 20 0.28 -12.76 4.98
N ARG A 21 -0.29 -12.28 3.86
CA ARG A 21 0.40 -11.38 2.93
C ARG A 21 0.13 -9.93 3.27
N LEU A 22 1.21 -9.15 3.31
CA LEU A 22 1.23 -7.69 3.25
C LEU A 22 1.76 -7.28 1.88
N ASP A 23 1.04 -6.41 1.19
CA ASP A 23 1.50 -5.78 -0.04
C ASP A 23 1.54 -4.25 0.13
N LEU A 24 2.62 -3.65 -0.36
CA LEU A 24 2.79 -2.20 -0.52
C LEU A 24 2.65 -1.84 -2.00
N TRP A 25 1.80 -0.86 -2.26
CA TRP A 25 1.42 -0.43 -3.60
C TRP A 25 1.80 1.03 -3.81
N ASN A 26 2.60 1.32 -4.83
CA ASN A 26 2.77 2.67 -5.35
C ASN A 26 2.19 2.76 -6.76
N LEU A 27 1.01 3.37 -6.87
CA LEU A 27 0.29 3.46 -8.14
C LEU A 27 1.01 4.31 -9.19
N ASN A 28 1.92 5.20 -8.77
CA ASN A 28 2.76 5.96 -9.70
C ASN A 28 3.91 5.13 -10.28
N GLN A 29 4.15 3.92 -9.77
CA GLN A 29 5.16 3.00 -10.25
C GLN A 29 4.54 1.87 -11.08
N ASP A 30 3.52 1.20 -10.55
CA ASP A 30 2.79 0.12 -11.20
C ASP A 30 1.40 0.01 -10.58
N THR A 31 0.37 -0.16 -11.41
CA THR A 31 -1.04 -0.24 -10.95
C THR A 31 -1.53 -1.68 -10.84
N GLU A 32 -0.77 -2.66 -11.33
CA GLU A 32 -1.15 -4.08 -11.39
C GLU A 32 -0.27 -4.95 -10.50
N VAL A 33 0.99 -4.52 -10.24
CA VAL A 33 1.96 -5.27 -9.43
C VAL A 33 2.33 -4.48 -8.17
N PRO A 34 2.28 -5.10 -6.97
CA PRO A 34 2.72 -4.43 -5.76
C PRO A 34 4.22 -4.12 -5.82
N THR A 35 4.59 -2.96 -5.28
CA THR A 35 5.98 -2.49 -5.20
C THR A 35 6.82 -3.37 -4.26
N ALA A 36 6.21 -3.88 -3.19
CA ALA A 36 6.82 -4.83 -2.29
C ALA A 36 5.77 -5.75 -1.67
N SER A 37 6.16 -6.98 -1.38
CA SER A 37 5.32 -7.97 -0.71
C SER A 37 6.08 -8.67 0.40
N VAL A 38 5.40 -8.93 1.51
CA VAL A 38 5.92 -9.70 2.64
C VAL A 38 4.92 -10.80 2.98
N LEU A 39 5.42 -12.03 3.12
CA LEU A 39 4.67 -13.13 3.71
C LEU A 39 5.08 -13.27 5.18
N VAL A 40 4.15 -13.04 6.09
CA VAL A 40 4.38 -13.21 7.52
C VAL A 40 4.60 -14.69 7.82
N GLU A 41 5.64 -15.00 8.59
CA GLU A 41 5.95 -16.37 8.99
C GLU A 41 4.75 -17.05 9.68
N GLY A 42 4.43 -18.27 9.25
CA GLY A 42 3.25 -19.00 9.72
C GLY A 42 1.95 -18.66 8.99
N ALA A 43 1.97 -17.71 8.05
CA ALA A 43 0.82 -17.31 7.23
C ALA A 43 -0.46 -17.03 8.05
N PRO A 44 -0.39 -16.22 9.13
CA PRO A 44 -1.56 -15.94 9.97
C PRO A 44 -2.60 -15.12 9.19
N ALA A 45 -3.87 -15.22 9.60
CA ALA A 45 -4.94 -14.49 8.92
C ALA A 45 -4.91 -13.01 9.30
N LEU A 46 -4.35 -12.17 8.43
CA LEU A 46 -4.24 -10.73 8.68
C LEU A 46 -5.58 -10.03 8.46
N ASN A 47 -5.94 -9.18 9.42
CA ASN A 47 -7.26 -8.55 9.45
C ASN A 47 -7.25 -7.05 9.72
N ARG A 48 -6.07 -6.46 9.99
CA ARG A 48 -5.91 -5.03 10.23
C ARG A 48 -4.61 -4.51 9.63
N VAL A 49 -4.65 -3.30 9.07
CA VAL A 49 -3.46 -2.56 8.66
C VAL A 49 -3.59 -1.07 9.00
N SER A 50 -2.51 -0.44 9.45
CA SER A 50 -2.47 0.99 9.75
C SER A 50 -1.07 1.55 9.58
N TRP A 51 -0.97 2.84 9.27
CA TRP A 51 0.29 3.56 9.13
C TRP A 51 0.56 4.41 10.35
N THR A 52 1.84 4.56 10.71
CA THR A 52 2.22 5.62 11.66
C THR A 52 1.99 6.99 11.02
N PRO A 53 1.72 8.06 11.81
CA PRO A 53 1.54 9.41 11.27
C PRO A 53 2.72 9.91 10.44
N SER A 54 3.93 9.40 10.72
CA SER A 54 5.14 9.69 9.95
C SER A 54 5.18 9.02 8.57
N GLY A 55 4.34 8.02 8.31
CA GLY A 55 4.37 7.21 7.08
C GLY A 55 5.53 6.23 6.96
N LEU A 56 6.43 6.17 7.95
CA LEU A 56 7.64 5.35 7.90
C LEU A 56 7.45 3.93 8.42
N HIS A 57 6.30 3.61 9.02
CA HIS A 57 6.00 2.25 9.46
C HIS A 57 4.58 1.84 9.11
N VAL A 58 4.43 0.57 8.78
CA VAL A 58 3.14 -0.11 8.66
C VAL A 58 2.98 -1.08 9.82
N THR A 59 1.82 -1.00 10.47
CA THR A 59 1.41 -1.88 11.56
C THR A 59 0.31 -2.81 11.08
N ILE A 60 0.39 -4.08 11.47
CA ILE A 60 -0.52 -5.14 11.01
C ILE A 60 -0.97 -5.95 12.21
N GLY A 61 -2.26 -6.32 12.24
CA GLY A 61 -2.83 -7.25 13.21
C GLY A 61 -3.31 -8.54 12.57
N ASP A 62 -3.13 -9.65 13.28
CA ASP A 62 -3.74 -10.94 12.94
C ASP A 62 -4.95 -11.29 13.80
N ASP A 63 -5.60 -12.40 13.46
CA ASP A 63 -6.77 -12.95 14.15
C ASP A 63 -6.50 -13.48 15.56
N THR A 64 -5.22 -13.66 15.92
CA THR A 64 -4.80 -14.07 17.27
C THR A 64 -4.47 -12.88 18.19
N GLY A 65 -4.52 -11.65 17.65
CA GLY A 65 -4.20 -10.43 18.38
C GLY A 65 -2.72 -10.07 18.39
N LYS A 66 -1.88 -10.74 17.59
CA LYS A 66 -0.46 -10.37 17.44
C LYS A 66 -0.32 -9.21 16.47
N LEU A 67 0.60 -8.31 16.80
CA LEU A 67 0.94 -7.14 16.00
C LEU A 67 2.31 -7.30 15.36
N TYR A 68 2.43 -6.83 14.13
CA TYR A 68 3.66 -6.77 13.36
C TYR A 68 3.90 -5.32 12.97
N VAL A 69 5.16 -4.88 13.01
CA VAL A 69 5.57 -3.53 12.59
C VAL A 69 6.67 -3.69 11.55
N TYR A 70 6.47 -3.08 10.39
CA TYR A 70 7.41 -3.09 9.29
C TYR A 70 7.86 -1.67 8.98
N ASP A 71 9.17 -1.51 8.76
CA ASP A 71 9.75 -0.27 8.26
C ASP A 71 9.40 -0.09 6.79
N VAL A 72 9.03 1.14 6.42
CA VAL A 72 8.92 1.57 5.03
C VAL A 72 10.09 2.50 4.76
N THR A 73 10.91 2.15 3.78
CA THR A 73 12.12 2.92 3.46
C THR A 73 11.77 4.36 3.09
N ASP A 74 12.61 5.31 3.52
CA ASP A 74 12.38 6.74 3.28
C ASP A 74 12.13 7.07 1.81
N HIS A 75 12.84 6.41 0.89
CA HIS A 75 12.69 6.62 -0.55
C HIS A 75 11.30 6.23 -1.08
N LEU A 76 10.65 5.22 -0.48
CA LEU A 76 9.30 4.82 -0.86
C LEU A 76 8.25 5.66 -0.13
N ALA A 77 8.48 5.96 1.15
CA ALA A 77 7.51 6.66 1.99
C ALA A 77 7.44 8.16 1.73
N GLN A 78 8.54 8.82 1.38
CA GLN A 78 8.59 10.27 1.19
C GLN A 78 8.18 10.65 -0.23
N PRO A 79 7.08 11.39 -0.42
CA PRO A 79 6.69 11.85 -1.76
C PRO A 79 7.66 12.90 -2.29
N THR A 80 7.92 12.89 -3.60
CA THR A 80 8.58 14.02 -4.27
C THR A 80 7.62 15.20 -4.43
N ARG A 81 8.14 16.37 -4.84
CA ARG A 81 7.32 17.59 -5.01
C ARG A 81 6.22 17.45 -6.06
N ASP A 82 6.43 16.60 -7.05
CA ASP A 82 5.54 16.35 -8.18
C ASP A 82 4.68 15.09 -8.03
N GLU A 83 4.78 14.39 -6.88
CA GLU A 83 4.12 13.10 -6.65
C GLU A 83 2.61 13.17 -6.86
N TRP A 84 1.99 14.30 -6.49
CA TRP A 84 0.56 14.51 -6.68
C TRP A 84 0.15 14.77 -8.12
N SER A 85 0.99 15.46 -8.89
CA SER A 85 0.79 15.64 -10.32
C SER A 85 0.90 14.30 -11.06
N ARG A 86 1.88 13.47 -10.68
CA ARG A 86 2.05 12.11 -11.22
C ARG A 86 0.83 11.23 -10.94
N PHE A 87 0.32 11.25 -9.71
CA PHE A 87 -0.86 10.47 -9.36
C PHE A 87 -2.11 10.89 -10.14
N ASN A 88 -2.32 12.19 -10.32
CA ASN A 88 -3.42 12.67 -11.14
C ASN A 88 -3.30 12.20 -12.60
N ALA A 89 -2.08 12.12 -13.15
CA ALA A 89 -1.86 11.57 -14.49
C ALA A 89 -2.21 10.07 -14.53
N THR A 90 -1.71 9.27 -13.59
CA THR A 90 -2.06 7.84 -13.47
C THR A 90 -3.57 7.62 -13.35
N LEU A 91 -4.26 8.42 -12.53
CA LEU A 91 -5.72 8.31 -12.40
C LEU A 91 -6.47 8.67 -13.70
N ASN A 92 -5.95 9.62 -14.48
CA ASN A 92 -6.54 9.97 -15.76
C ASN A 92 -6.34 8.86 -16.79
N GLU A 93 -5.15 8.26 -16.84
CA GLU A 93 -4.87 7.10 -17.69
C GLU A 93 -5.81 5.94 -17.37
N LEU A 94 -5.97 5.60 -16.09
CA LEU A 94 -6.90 4.54 -15.66
C LEU A 94 -8.36 4.83 -16.08
N LYS A 95 -8.80 6.08 -16.00
CA LYS A 95 -10.15 6.48 -16.46
C LYS A 95 -10.31 6.35 -17.96
N MET A 96 -9.29 6.70 -18.74
CA MET A 96 -9.33 6.60 -20.20
C MET A 96 -9.37 5.14 -20.65
N ASN A 97 -8.58 4.26 -20.03
CA ASN A 97 -8.60 2.84 -20.32
C ASN A 97 -9.98 2.20 -20.05
N GLN A 98 -10.69 2.67 -19.03
CA GLN A 98 -12.04 2.17 -18.72
C GLN A 98 -13.09 2.58 -19.76
N SER A 99 -12.91 3.71 -20.45
CA SER A 99 -13.83 4.19 -21.48
C SER A 99 -13.64 3.54 -22.85
N ASP A 100 -12.55 2.80 -23.08
CA ASP A 100 -12.30 2.11 -24.35
C ASP A 100 -12.95 0.70 -24.40
N ASP A 101 -13.41 0.18 -23.25
CA ASP A 101 -14.06 -1.13 -23.10
C ASP A 101 -15.60 -1.11 -23.30
N VAL A 102 -16.17 -0.02 -23.83
CA VAL A 102 -17.63 0.16 -24.06
C VAL A 102 -18.01 0.38 -25.51
#